data_AF-A0A3S1T1Q7-F1
#
_entry.id   AF-A0A3S1T1Q7-F1
#
_cell.length_a   1.000
_cell.length_b   1.000
_cell.length_c   1.000
_cell.angle_alpha   90.00
_cell.angle_beta   90.00
_cell.angle_gamma   90.00
#
_symmetry.space_group_name_H-M   'P 1'
#
loop_
_entity.id
_entity.type
_entity.pdbx_description
1 polymer ?
#
loop_
_entity_poly.entity_id
_entity_poly.type
_entity_poly.pdbx_seq_one_letter_code
_entity_poly.pdbx_strand_id
1 'polypeptide(L)'
;MTVQGTGWKNHLLLAACATLVVLTVNAVSGFPTLANNGADNDSMLRLVEVRDLLAGQGWFDLHQYRMGTAGGFVMHWSRLVDAPLALLVMVFDALGAGAATAERAARIIWPTTLYGLTIFVLMRASRRFAGADVAMPSLILSTAALFFLMVYSPGV
;
A
#
# COMPACT_ATOMS: atom_id res chain seq x y z
N MET A 1 26.12 31.23 5.70
CA MET A 1 25.63 30.19 6.62
C MET A 1 25.08 29.05 5.79
N THR A 2 25.80 27.94 5.69
CA THR A 2 25.28 26.72 5.05
C THR A 2 24.27 26.11 6.00
N VAL A 3 22.98 26.24 5.68
CA VAL A 3 21.93 25.45 6.35
C VAL A 3 22.33 23.99 6.19
N GLN A 4 22.66 23.31 7.28
CA GLN A 4 22.86 21.86 7.25
C GLN A 4 21.54 21.25 6.79
N GLY A 5 21.50 20.84 5.52
CA GLY A 5 20.32 20.22 4.96
C GLY A 5 19.97 18.99 5.79
N THR A 6 18.71 18.92 6.24
CA THR A 6 18.19 17.78 7.00
C THR A 6 18.55 16.45 6.30
N GLY A 7 19.01 15.43 7.03
CA GLY A 7 19.45 14.18 6.43
C GLY A 7 18.29 13.38 5.81
N TRP A 8 18.59 12.34 5.02
CA TRP A 8 17.56 11.42 4.51
C TRP A 8 16.74 10.78 5.64
N LYS A 9 17.36 10.56 6.81
CA LYS A 9 16.70 10.10 8.04
C LYS A 9 15.57 11.02 8.46
N ASN A 10 15.73 12.34 8.33
CA ASN A 10 14.71 13.30 8.71
C ASN A 10 13.52 13.24 7.74
N HIS A 11 13.74 13.04 6.44
CA HIS A 11 12.62 12.85 5.52
C HIS A 11 11.89 11.54 5.77
N LEU A 12 12.63 10.48 6.08
CA LEU A 12 12.01 9.20 6.42
C LEU A 12 11.15 9.35 7.68
N LEU A 13 11.65 10.04 8.70
CA LEU A 13 10.89 10.35 9.91
C LEU A 13 9.64 11.19 9.61
N LEU A 14 9.78 12.26 8.82
CA LEU A 14 8.65 13.11 8.44
C LEU A 14 7.59 12.35 7.63
N ALA A 15 8.01 11.52 6.67
CA ALA A 15 7.13 10.65 5.90
C ALA A 15 6.43 9.63 6.81
N ALA A 16 7.14 9.03 7.76
CA ALA A 16 6.57 8.12 8.74
C ALA A 16 5.55 8.83 9.63
N CYS A 17 5.84 10.04 10.12
CA CYS A 17 4.89 10.84 10.90
C CYS A 17 3.61 11.16 10.10
N ALA A 18 3.75 11.60 8.84
CA ALA A 18 2.58 11.86 7.98
C ALA A 18 1.76 10.60 7.72
N THR A 19 2.43 9.47 7.48
CA THR A 19 1.80 8.16 7.30
C THR A 19 1.05 7.74 8.56
N LEU A 20 1.64 7.91 9.74
CA LEU A 20 1.01 7.61 11.02
C LEU A 20 -0.22 8.49 11.26
N VAL A 21 -0.16 9.79 10.93
CA VAL A 21 -1.33 10.67 11.03
C VAL A 21 -2.48 10.14 10.16
N VAL A 22 -2.21 9.79 8.89
CA VAL A 22 -3.23 9.27 7.99
C VAL A 22 -3.75 7.90 8.44
N LEU A 23 -2.87 7.02 8.93
CA LEU A 23 -3.26 5.74 9.49
C LEU A 23 -4.15 5.93 10.73
N THR A 24 -3.81 6.86 11.62
CA THR A 24 -4.62 7.19 12.80
C THR A 24 -5.99 7.72 12.39
N VAL A 25 -6.06 8.60 11.39
CA VAL A 25 -7.35 9.06 10.84
C VAL A 25 -8.19 7.88 10.37
N ASN A 26 -7.63 6.98 9.56
CA ASN A 26 -8.35 5.79 9.08
C ASN A 26 -8.77 4.85 10.22
N ALA A 27 -7.91 4.65 11.21
CA ALA A 27 -8.19 3.79 12.36
C ALA A 27 -9.30 4.37 13.25
N VAL A 28 -9.27 5.67 13.54
CA VAL A 28 -10.32 6.35 14.33
C VAL A 28 -11.65 6.39 13.57
N SER A 29 -11.60 6.44 12.23
CA SER A 29 -12.77 6.29 11.36
C SER A 29 -13.23 4.83 11.19
N GLY A 30 -12.56 3.86 11.80
CA GLY A 30 -12.95 2.45 11.78
C GLY A 30 -12.64 1.70 10.49
N PHE A 31 -11.70 2.19 9.67
CA PHE A 31 -11.35 1.61 8.36
C PHE A 31 -12.59 1.35 7.48
N PRO A 32 -13.33 2.40 7.07
CA PRO A 32 -14.62 2.26 6.38
C PRO A 32 -14.55 1.42 5.10
N THR A 33 -13.42 1.46 4.42
CA THR A 33 -13.08 0.66 3.23
C THR A 33 -13.10 -0.84 3.49
N LEU A 34 -12.72 -1.32 4.69
CA LEU A 34 -12.78 -2.76 5.01
C LEU A 34 -14.22 -3.29 5.03
N ALA A 35 -15.19 -2.43 5.33
CA ALA A 35 -16.62 -2.77 5.34
C ALA A 35 -17.26 -2.54 3.96
N ASN A 36 -16.77 -1.54 3.22
CA ASN A 36 -17.23 -1.19 1.89
C ASN A 36 -16.03 -0.81 1.02
N ASN A 37 -15.54 -1.78 0.24
CA ASN A 37 -14.39 -1.58 -0.66
C ASN A 37 -14.71 -0.63 -1.84
N GLY A 38 -15.92 -0.07 -1.90
CA GLY A 38 -16.37 0.84 -2.95
C GLY A 38 -16.45 0.14 -4.30
N ALA A 39 -15.88 0.77 -5.33
CA ALA A 39 -15.80 0.25 -6.69
C ALA A 39 -14.40 -0.30 -7.05
N ASP A 40 -13.55 -0.55 -6.06
CA ASP A 40 -12.18 -1.05 -6.27
C ASP A 40 -12.16 -2.58 -6.47
N ASN A 41 -12.71 -3.00 -7.60
CA ASN A 41 -12.74 -4.42 -7.98
C ASN A 41 -11.33 -4.96 -8.24
N ASP A 42 -10.37 -4.10 -8.58
CA ASP A 42 -9.02 -4.52 -8.93
C ASP A 42 -8.24 -4.94 -7.70
N SER A 43 -8.31 -4.19 -6.59
CA SER A 43 -7.71 -4.60 -5.31
C SER A 43 -8.36 -5.86 -4.75
N MET A 44 -9.68 -6.02 -4.93
CA MET A 44 -10.37 -7.25 -4.54
C MET A 44 -9.91 -8.46 -5.36
N LEU A 45 -9.77 -8.29 -6.68
CA LEU A 45 -9.28 -9.34 -7.57
C LEU A 45 -7.81 -9.66 -7.28
N ARG A 46 -7.00 -8.67 -6.89
CA ARG A 46 -5.62 -8.90 -6.43
C ARG A 46 -5.57 -9.85 -5.24
N LEU A 47 -6.48 -9.70 -4.27
CA LEU A 47 -6.55 -10.62 -3.13
C LEU A 47 -6.96 -12.03 -3.54
N VAL A 48 -7.78 -12.16 -4.58
CA VAL A 48 -8.07 -13.48 -5.17
C VAL A 48 -6.79 -14.09 -5.74
N GLU A 49 -5.99 -13.33 -6.51
CA GLU A 49 -4.71 -13.83 -7.03
C GLU A 49 -3.76 -14.27 -5.91
N VAL A 50 -3.70 -13.49 -4.82
CA VAL A 50 -2.88 -13.81 -3.64
C VAL A 50 -3.36 -15.10 -2.98
N ARG A 51 -4.68 -15.29 -2.82
CA ARG A 51 -5.24 -16.54 -2.28
C ARG A 51 -4.91 -17.73 -3.16
N ASP A 52 -4.98 -17.56 -4.48
CA ASP A 52 -4.64 -18.62 -5.43
C ASP A 52 -3.16 -18.99 -5.37
N LEU A 53 -2.26 -17.99 -5.28
CA LEU A 53 -0.84 -18.22 -5.05
C LEU A 53 -0.58 -19.01 -3.76
N LEU A 54 -1.23 -18.60 -2.66
CA LEU A 54 -1.13 -19.29 -1.37
C LEU A 54 -1.74 -20.70 -1.39
N ALA A 55 -2.72 -20.94 -2.26
CA ALA A 55 -3.33 -22.25 -2.49
C ALA A 55 -2.53 -23.16 -3.44
N GLY A 56 -1.38 -22.69 -3.95
CA GLY A 56 -0.46 -23.48 -4.77
C GLY A 56 -0.51 -23.17 -6.27
N GLN A 57 -1.24 -22.14 -6.71
CA GLN A 57 -1.13 -21.68 -8.10
C GLN A 57 0.30 -21.21 -8.40
N GLY A 58 0.83 -21.63 -9.55
CA GLY A 58 2.22 -21.37 -9.92
C GLY A 58 2.52 -19.88 -10.06
N TRP A 59 3.77 -19.49 -9.78
CA TRP A 59 4.22 -18.09 -9.88
C TRP A 59 4.00 -17.46 -11.27
N PHE A 60 4.16 -18.23 -12.34
CA PHE A 60 3.94 -17.76 -13.71
C PHE A 60 2.54 -18.07 -14.24
N ASP A 61 1.69 -18.71 -13.43
CA ASP A 61 0.28 -18.91 -13.76
C ASP A 61 -0.50 -17.68 -13.27
N LEU A 62 -0.75 -16.76 -14.20
CA LEU A 62 -1.55 -15.54 -14.01
C LEU A 62 -3.01 -15.73 -14.45
N HIS A 63 -3.43 -16.97 -14.70
CA HIS A 63 -4.77 -17.23 -15.21
C HIS A 63 -5.80 -17.18 -14.09
N GLN A 64 -6.89 -16.42 -14.29
CA GLN A 64 -8.00 -16.31 -13.36
C GLN A 64 -9.16 -17.19 -13.81
N TYR A 65 -9.12 -18.46 -13.38
CA TYR A 65 -10.09 -19.48 -13.77
C TYR A 65 -11.53 -19.20 -13.30
N ARG A 66 -11.68 -18.39 -12.24
CA ARG A 66 -12.97 -18.09 -11.61
C ARG A 66 -13.64 -16.82 -12.14
N MET A 67 -13.03 -16.13 -13.11
CA MET A 67 -13.49 -14.82 -13.58
C MET A 67 -13.59 -14.79 -15.11
N GLY A 68 -14.67 -14.22 -15.64
CA GLY A 68 -14.91 -14.11 -17.08
C GLY A 68 -15.74 -15.25 -17.66
N THR A 69 -15.53 -15.55 -18.94
CA THR A 69 -16.26 -16.62 -19.65
C THR A 69 -15.70 -18.00 -19.29
N ALA A 70 -16.33 -19.07 -19.81
CA ALA A 70 -15.88 -20.43 -19.57
C ALA A 70 -14.38 -20.59 -19.90
N GLY A 71 -13.61 -21.03 -18.90
CA GLY A 71 -12.16 -21.17 -18.99
C GLY A 71 -11.37 -20.00 -18.39
N GLY A 72 -11.98 -18.87 -18.06
CA GLY A 72 -11.32 -17.71 -17.46
C GLY A 72 -10.45 -16.90 -18.42
N PHE A 73 -9.60 -16.01 -17.90
CA PHE A 73 -8.66 -15.24 -18.70
C PHE A 73 -7.32 -14.98 -17.99
N VAL A 74 -6.29 -14.64 -18.76
CA VAL A 74 -4.96 -14.31 -18.25
C VAL A 74 -4.94 -12.88 -17.71
N MET A 75 -4.53 -12.70 -16.46
CA MET A 75 -4.28 -11.39 -15.88
C MET A 75 -2.96 -10.82 -16.38
N HIS A 76 -2.97 -9.53 -16.68
CA HIS A 76 -1.77 -8.80 -17.10
C HIS A 76 -0.91 -8.32 -15.92
N TRP A 77 -1.31 -8.65 -14.68
CA TRP A 77 -0.63 -8.20 -13.47
C TRP A 77 0.55 -9.10 -13.11
N SER A 78 1.64 -8.48 -12.64
CA SER A 78 2.79 -9.23 -12.14
C SER A 78 2.55 -9.71 -10.71
N ARG A 79 3.00 -10.94 -10.40
CA ARG A 79 3.09 -11.50 -9.04
C ARG A 79 4.03 -10.73 -8.10
N LEU A 80 4.82 -9.78 -8.61
CA LEU A 80 5.72 -8.98 -7.78
C LEU A 80 4.99 -8.27 -6.62
N VAL A 81 3.75 -7.83 -6.85
CA VAL A 81 2.91 -7.19 -5.82
C VAL A 81 2.18 -8.24 -4.96
N ASP A 82 1.94 -9.44 -5.50
CA ASP A 82 1.30 -10.54 -4.76
C ASP A 82 2.23 -11.08 -3.67
N ALA A 83 3.54 -11.14 -3.91
CA ALA A 83 4.51 -11.64 -2.94
C ALA A 83 4.48 -10.92 -1.58
N PRO A 84 4.58 -9.58 -1.48
CA PRO A 84 4.51 -8.91 -0.19
C PRO A 84 3.14 -9.06 0.48
N LEU A 85 2.05 -9.12 -0.29
CA LEU A 85 0.71 -9.39 0.25
C LEU A 85 0.62 -10.80 0.83
N ALA A 86 1.05 -11.81 0.06
CA ALA A 86 1.12 -13.21 0.48
C ALA A 86 1.98 -13.37 1.74
N LEU A 87 3.13 -12.69 1.80
CA LEU A 87 4.01 -12.69 2.96
C LEU A 87 3.31 -12.13 4.20
N LEU A 88 2.62 -10.99 4.08
CA LEU A 88 1.85 -10.42 5.18
C LEU A 88 0.77 -11.40 5.65
N VAL A 89 0.00 -11.99 4.72
CA VAL A 89 -1.02 -12.97 5.07
C VAL A 89 -0.41 -14.17 5.81
N MET A 90 0.67 -14.77 5.29
CA MET A 90 1.33 -15.91 5.93
C MET A 90 1.87 -15.58 7.33
N VAL A 91 2.51 -14.42 7.49
CA VAL A 91 3.09 -14.02 8.78
C VAL A 91 1.99 -13.81 9.81
N PHE A 92 0.94 -13.06 9.48
CA PHE A 92 -0.14 -12.80 10.44
C PHE A 92 -0.96 -14.06 10.75
N ASP A 93 -1.16 -14.95 9.78
CA ASP A 93 -1.84 -16.23 10.02
C ASP A 93 -0.98 -17.14 10.92
N ALA A 94 0.33 -17.23 10.67
CA ALA A 94 1.28 -17.97 11.51
C ALA A 94 1.38 -17.42 12.94
N LEU A 95 1.11 -16.13 13.15
CA LEU A 95 1.00 -15.50 14.46
C LEU A 95 -0.36 -15.76 15.16
N GLY A 96 -1.25 -16.53 14.54
CA GLY A 96 -2.54 -16.93 15.13
C GLY A 96 -3.69 -15.95 14.89
N ALA A 97 -3.55 -14.98 13.97
CA ALA A 97 -4.62 -14.03 13.67
C ALA A 97 -5.81 -14.67 12.92
N GLY A 98 -5.57 -15.80 12.25
CA GLY A 98 -6.49 -16.45 11.32
C GLY A 98 -6.52 -15.75 9.94
N ALA A 99 -6.78 -16.53 8.90
CA ALA A 99 -6.71 -16.09 7.50
C ALA A 99 -7.47 -14.78 7.21
N ALA A 100 -8.71 -14.64 7.70
CA ALA A 100 -9.52 -13.45 7.45
C ALA A 100 -8.92 -12.18 8.07
N THR A 101 -8.36 -12.27 9.28
CA THR A 101 -7.69 -11.15 9.96
C THR A 101 -6.35 -10.86 9.31
N ALA A 102 -5.62 -11.90 8.90
CA ALA A 102 -4.34 -11.77 8.21
C ALA A 102 -4.49 -11.01 6.86
N GLU A 103 -5.53 -11.29 6.10
CA GLU A 103 -5.84 -10.53 4.88
C GLU A 103 -6.26 -9.08 5.16
N ARG A 104 -6.99 -8.82 6.25
CA ARG A 104 -7.29 -7.43 6.67
C ARG A 104 -6.02 -6.68 7.04
N ALA A 105 -5.10 -7.34 7.74
CA ALA A 105 -3.80 -6.77 8.08
C ALA A 105 -3.00 -6.45 6.80
N ALA A 106 -2.96 -7.36 5.82
CA ALA A 106 -2.31 -7.12 4.53
C ALA A 106 -2.89 -5.90 3.80
N ARG A 107 -4.23 -5.80 3.71
CA ARG A 107 -4.96 -4.66 3.12
C ARG A 107 -4.71 -3.32 3.82
N ILE A 108 -4.34 -3.31 5.10
CA ILE A 108 -3.98 -2.07 5.80
C ILE A 108 -2.50 -1.77 5.63
N ILE A 109 -1.63 -2.73 5.93
CA ILE A 109 -0.19 -2.54 6.06
C ILE A 109 0.44 -2.23 4.70
N TRP A 110 0.02 -2.94 3.65
CA TRP A 110 0.62 -2.78 2.33
C TRP A 110 0.41 -1.38 1.74
N PRO A 111 -0.83 -0.88 1.52
CA PRO A 111 -1.03 0.46 0.98
C PRO A 111 -0.49 1.56 1.90
N THR A 112 -0.59 1.40 3.23
CA THR A 112 -0.02 2.38 4.19
C THR A 112 1.51 2.47 4.07
N THR A 113 2.18 1.34 3.85
CA THR A 113 3.64 1.31 3.64
C THR A 113 4.00 2.02 2.33
N LEU A 114 3.27 1.74 1.24
CA LEU A 114 3.48 2.39 -0.05
C LEU A 114 3.20 3.90 -0.01
N TYR A 115 2.19 4.33 0.75
CA TYR A 115 1.89 5.73 1.01
C TYR A 115 3.11 6.46 1.59
N GLY A 116 3.68 5.93 2.68
CA GLY A 116 4.85 6.51 3.33
C GLY A 116 6.11 6.48 2.47
N LEU A 117 6.35 5.38 1.76
CA LEU A 117 7.47 5.28 0.82
C LEU A 117 7.34 6.27 -0.34
N THR A 118 6.12 6.50 -0.84
CA THR A 118 5.87 7.47 -1.91
C THR A 118 6.16 8.89 -1.42
N ILE A 119 5.67 9.27 -0.23
CA ILE A 119 6.01 10.57 0.38
C ILE A 119 7.52 10.71 0.52
N PHE A 120 8.19 9.69 1.06
CA PHE A 120 9.65 9.72 1.23
C PHE A 120 10.37 9.95 -0.11
N VAL A 121 10.02 9.19 -1.17
CA VAL A 121 10.62 9.35 -2.50
C VAL A 121 10.33 10.73 -3.08
N LEU A 122 9.10 11.24 -2.96
CA LEU A 122 8.72 12.58 -3.42
C LEU A 122 9.55 13.66 -2.72
N MET A 123 9.68 13.60 -1.39
CA MET A 123 10.53 14.54 -0.64
C MET A 123 12.00 14.46 -1.09
N ARG A 124 12.52 13.24 -1.32
CA ARG A 124 13.89 13.05 -1.80
C ARG A 124 14.08 13.63 -3.20
N ALA A 125 13.13 13.40 -4.10
CA ALA A 125 13.14 13.93 -5.45
C ALA A 125 13.06 15.46 -5.45
N SER A 126 12.06 16.05 -4.78
CA SER A 126 11.89 17.50 -4.69
C SER A 126 13.16 18.18 -4.18
N ARG A 127 13.79 17.63 -3.14
CA ARG A 127 15.04 18.19 -2.62
C ARG A 127 16.24 18.06 -3.56
N ARG A 128 16.28 17.00 -4.38
CA ARG A 128 17.34 16.84 -5.39
C ARG A 128 17.20 17.85 -6.52
N PHE A 129 15.97 18.24 -6.87
CA PHE A 129 15.71 19.17 -7.97
C PHE A 129 15.69 20.64 -7.55
N ALA A 130 15.18 20.97 -6.36
CA ALA A 130 14.90 22.35 -5.95
C ALA A 130 15.57 22.80 -4.64
N GLY A 131 16.41 21.96 -4.02
CA GLY A 131 17.18 22.34 -2.82
C GLY A 131 16.49 22.05 -1.48
N ALA A 132 16.92 22.71 -0.41
CA ALA A 132 16.44 22.39 0.96
C ALA A 132 15.07 22.98 1.28
N ASP A 133 14.73 24.14 0.71
CA ASP A 133 13.56 24.95 1.10
C ASP A 133 12.22 24.31 0.70
N VAL A 134 12.25 23.30 -0.15
CA VAL A 134 11.05 22.58 -0.64
C VAL A 134 10.64 21.39 0.23
N ALA A 135 11.38 21.05 1.29
CA ALA A 135 11.10 19.86 2.10
C ALA A 135 9.69 19.87 2.71
N MET A 136 9.30 20.97 3.38
CA MET A 136 7.98 21.09 4.01
C MET A 136 6.85 21.22 2.98
N PRO A 137 6.94 22.07 1.94
CA PRO A 137 5.95 22.07 0.86
C PRO A 137 5.76 20.69 0.23
N SER A 138 6.85 19.95 -0.04
CA SER A 138 6.77 18.62 -0.63
C SER A 138 6.02 17.64 0.28
N LEU A 139 6.30 17.63 1.59
CA LEU A 139 5.62 16.80 2.57
C LEU A 139 4.12 17.09 2.61
N ILE A 140 3.74 18.36 2.73
CA ILE A 140 2.33 18.78 2.86
C ILE A 140 1.56 18.41 1.58
N LEU A 141 2.10 18.79 0.41
CA LEU A 141 1.44 18.54 -0.86
C LEU A 141 1.36 17.05 -1.19
N SER A 142 2.42 16.27 -0.96
CA SER A 142 2.38 14.83 -1.20
C SER A 142 1.39 14.13 -0.26
N THR A 143 1.38 14.51 1.02
CA THR A 143 0.47 13.93 2.01
C THR A 143 -0.98 14.21 1.63
N ALA A 144 -1.32 15.48 1.39
CA ALA A 144 -2.66 15.88 1.02
C ALA A 144 -3.11 15.27 -0.32
N ALA A 145 -2.27 15.34 -1.36
CA ALA A 145 -2.62 14.78 -2.67
C ALA A 145 -2.88 13.27 -2.59
N LEU A 146 -1.97 12.50 -1.99
CA LEU A 146 -2.15 11.05 -1.88
C LEU A 146 -3.35 10.66 -1.01
N PHE A 147 -3.66 11.47 0.02
CA PHE A 147 -4.83 11.25 0.87
C PHE A 147 -6.13 11.47 0.09
N PHE A 148 -6.27 12.62 -0.60
CA PHE A 148 -7.50 12.95 -1.32
C PHE A 148 -7.68 12.19 -2.64
N LEU A 149 -6.58 11.76 -3.29
CA LEU A 149 -6.66 10.89 -4.47
C LEU A 149 -7.02 9.45 -4.12
N MET A 150 -6.97 9.07 -2.84
CA MET A 150 -7.33 7.73 -2.35
C MET A 150 -6.53 6.57 -2.98
N VAL A 151 -5.38 6.87 -3.60
CA VAL A 151 -4.52 5.88 -4.31
C VAL A 151 -4.00 4.78 -3.39
N TYR A 152 -3.77 5.11 -2.11
CA TYR A 152 -3.26 4.18 -1.10
C TYR A 152 -4.24 4.04 0.06
N SER A 153 -5.55 4.03 -0.23
CA SER A 153 -6.55 3.90 0.83
C SER A 153 -6.33 2.59 1.61
N PRO A 154 -6.12 2.61 2.94
CA PRO A 154 -5.99 1.39 3.71
C PRO A 154 -7.32 0.62 3.67
N GLY A 155 -7.29 -0.70 3.50
CA GLY A 155 -8.48 -1.55 3.64
C GLY A 155 -9.18 -1.96 2.34
N VAL A 156 -8.76 -1.44 1.19
CA VAL A 156 -9.15 -1.98 -0.13
C VAL A 156 -8.29 -3.18 -0.53
#